data_AF-A0A1D2NFE1-F1
#
_entry.id   AF-A0A1D2NFE1-F1
#
_cell.length_a   1.000
_cell.length_b   1.000
_cell.length_c   1.000
_cell.angle_alpha   90.00
_cell.angle_beta   90.00
_cell.angle_gamma   90.00
#
_symmetry.space_group_name_H-M   'P 1'
#
loop_
_entity.id
_entity.type
_entity.pdbx_description
1 polymer ?
#
loop_
_entity_poly.entity_id
_entity_poly.type
_entity_poly.pdbx_seq_one_letter_code
_entity_poly.pdbx_strand_id
1 'polypeptide(L)'
;MSTSFKTFSSNLLMESDLDEFSIEKGAAISSPFGVGYMLANINDRVWNVSNDGIEKVLKSPRDNIMAEYASLVEKLNKAKMTTNSVLYIRDGNSTVKLPEGSQKLKTEMTFADFISDWKTSWFAMNDMITNRTGGTLNDQLVPKGGWWGGAFYPFTLSAYINTNHYKSEWAKNWTSIGEKKFWDGLSVPFYQLEGKYPVMESQNYTAVAVELADKGKYAVFVLPKGKLVQFIRGDLAQLIKASDPTVWETKDGQKIQVPALNITLLDQHYKKLETLGINHTFCMPEGEPGPETENKRGPNFMSPIVQAHHVQFSPDFIEVASATGSSVNSEERLKDDHPPDYDYGPAPPVDHDHSAVDAPLGQIATITGMDGQNAEVVVPVVLDDELARTLEEGNMEIKGVDLTIEDPKTNETITAQGSLLSAPPSTDDIAVTAVPPAEDVTEVEAEAGITESSSIPTTTIKIEAKANLPTSTVAPEVVDKDTIQFSQPFFWYLYDKELGPLYYGTVHSLATYRKEYGLETDEDFWLFDAYKTLLWNCP
;
A
#
# COMPACT_ATOMS: atom_id res chain seq x y z
N MET A 1 -9.56 -26.99 -0.91
CA MET A 1 -9.67 -25.79 -1.78
C MET A 1 -9.51 -26.18 -3.26
N SER A 2 -10.17 -25.48 -4.20
CA SER A 2 -10.04 -25.81 -5.64
C SER A 2 -8.62 -25.52 -6.14
N THR A 3 -8.13 -26.32 -7.09
CA THR A 3 -6.83 -26.10 -7.73
C THR A 3 -6.75 -24.72 -8.39
N SER A 4 -7.88 -24.23 -8.90
CA SER A 4 -8.05 -22.90 -9.50
C SER A 4 -7.66 -21.79 -8.53
N PHE A 5 -8.27 -21.76 -7.34
CA PHE A 5 -7.97 -20.74 -6.34
C PHE A 5 -6.51 -20.80 -5.87
N LYS A 6 -5.95 -22.00 -5.61
CA LYS A 6 -4.53 -22.13 -5.22
C LYS A 6 -3.59 -21.54 -6.26
N THR A 7 -3.88 -21.78 -7.54
CA THR A 7 -3.09 -21.26 -8.65
C THR A 7 -3.24 -19.76 -8.79
N PHE A 8 -4.47 -19.24 -8.67
CA PHE A 8 -4.73 -17.80 -8.64
C PHE A 8 -4.00 -17.12 -7.48
N SER A 9 -4.11 -17.63 -6.25
CA SER A 9 -3.41 -17.09 -5.09
C SER A 9 -1.90 -17.07 -5.27
N SER A 10 -1.33 -18.15 -5.83
CA SER A 10 0.10 -18.20 -6.12
C SER A 10 0.49 -17.18 -7.16
N ASN A 11 -0.27 -17.05 -8.26
CA ASN A 11 0.02 -16.09 -9.32
C ASN A 11 -0.10 -14.66 -8.80
N LEU A 12 -1.20 -14.34 -8.11
CA LEU A 12 -1.39 -13.03 -7.51
C LEU A 12 -0.26 -12.72 -6.52
N LEU A 13 0.22 -13.68 -5.75
CA LEU A 13 1.35 -13.47 -4.83
C LEU A 13 2.69 -13.24 -5.55
N MET A 14 2.91 -13.89 -6.70
CA MET A 14 4.12 -13.67 -7.50
C MET A 14 4.11 -12.29 -8.18
N GLU A 15 2.92 -11.81 -8.55
CA GLU A 15 2.72 -10.47 -9.12
C GLU A 15 2.56 -9.40 -8.03
N SER A 16 2.11 -9.77 -6.81
CA SER A 16 1.91 -8.82 -5.72
C SER A 16 3.25 -8.41 -5.17
N ASP A 17 3.69 -7.22 -5.58
CA ASP A 17 4.75 -6.38 -5.02
C ASP A 17 5.77 -7.17 -4.20
N LEU A 18 6.50 -8.06 -4.87
CA LEU A 18 7.85 -8.38 -4.46
C LEU A 18 8.84 -7.70 -5.42
N ASP A 19 8.37 -6.55 -5.90
CA ASP A 19 9.11 -5.48 -6.52
C ASP A 19 9.57 -4.49 -5.42
N GLU A 20 10.17 -3.38 -5.86
CA GLU A 20 10.73 -2.33 -5.00
C GLU A 20 9.70 -1.77 -4.00
N PHE A 21 8.41 -1.75 -4.33
CA PHE A 21 7.39 -1.07 -3.52
C PHE A 21 7.14 -1.71 -2.15
N SER A 22 7.17 -3.04 -2.04
CA SER A 22 7.06 -3.70 -0.71
C SER A 22 8.34 -3.62 0.11
N ILE A 23 9.48 -3.48 -0.56
CA ILE A 23 10.76 -3.21 0.10
C ILE A 23 10.72 -1.79 0.68
N GLU A 24 10.21 -0.83 -0.10
CA GLU A 24 9.99 0.57 0.31
C GLU A 24 9.02 0.70 1.48
N LYS A 25 7.99 -0.15 1.57
CA LYS A 25 7.05 -0.16 2.70
C LYS A 25 7.55 -0.91 3.93
N GLY A 26 8.61 -1.70 3.80
CA GLY A 26 9.14 -2.54 4.87
C GLY A 26 8.31 -3.78 5.23
N ALA A 27 7.07 -3.91 4.76
CA ALA A 27 6.24 -5.10 4.94
C ALA A 27 5.21 -5.23 3.83
N ALA A 28 4.74 -6.46 3.58
CA ALA A 28 3.62 -6.72 2.68
C ALA A 28 2.67 -7.76 3.29
N ILE A 29 1.38 -7.62 3.00
CA ILE A 29 0.36 -8.61 3.35
C ILE A 29 -0.51 -8.81 2.11
N SER A 30 -0.89 -10.05 1.83
CA SER A 30 -1.78 -10.39 0.72
C SER A 30 -2.89 -11.33 1.19
N SER A 31 -4.13 -10.99 0.81
CA SER A 31 -5.32 -11.84 0.96
C SER A 31 -5.95 -12.06 -0.41
N PRO A 32 -5.48 -13.07 -1.17
CA PRO A 32 -6.00 -13.32 -2.53
C PRO A 32 -7.49 -13.63 -2.56
N PHE A 33 -8.05 -14.11 -1.43
CA PHE A 33 -9.47 -14.36 -1.33
C PHE A 33 -10.33 -13.13 -1.63
N GLY A 34 -10.02 -11.97 -1.05
CA GLY A 34 -10.82 -10.76 -1.24
C GLY A 34 -10.82 -10.26 -2.69
N VAL A 35 -9.66 -10.29 -3.36
CA VAL A 35 -9.53 -9.95 -4.79
C VAL A 35 -10.29 -10.95 -5.65
N GLY A 36 -10.08 -12.24 -5.44
CA GLY A 36 -10.74 -13.29 -6.20
C GLY A 36 -12.26 -13.27 -6.05
N TYR A 37 -12.75 -13.01 -4.83
CA TYR A 37 -14.16 -12.87 -4.52
C TYR A 37 -14.78 -11.65 -5.22
N MET A 38 -14.05 -10.54 -5.30
CA MET A 38 -14.46 -9.35 -6.05
C MET A 38 -14.59 -9.66 -7.55
N LEU A 39 -13.58 -10.30 -8.13
CA LEU A 39 -13.58 -10.71 -9.54
C LEU A 39 -14.72 -11.69 -9.85
N ALA A 40 -15.07 -12.59 -8.92
CA ALA A 40 -16.23 -13.45 -9.05
C ALA A 40 -17.53 -12.64 -9.12
N ASN A 41 -17.71 -11.64 -8.26
CA ASN A 41 -18.89 -10.75 -8.33
C ASN A 41 -18.97 -9.95 -9.63
N ILE A 42 -17.84 -9.43 -10.12
CA ILE A 42 -17.78 -8.74 -11.41
C ILE A 42 -18.20 -9.69 -12.54
N ASN A 43 -17.75 -10.95 -12.48
CA ASN A 43 -18.10 -11.96 -13.48
C ASN A 43 -19.61 -12.32 -13.50
N ASP A 44 -20.34 -12.11 -12.40
CA ASP A 44 -21.79 -12.31 -12.34
C ASP A 44 -22.58 -11.19 -13.05
N ARG A 45 -21.88 -10.13 -13.48
CA ARG A 45 -22.41 -9.05 -14.34
C ARG A 45 -23.61 -8.31 -13.77
N VAL A 46 -23.55 -7.93 -12.49
CA VAL A 46 -24.48 -6.95 -11.93
C VAL A 46 -24.48 -5.66 -12.77
N TRP A 47 -23.27 -5.27 -13.21
CA TRP A 47 -23.03 -4.17 -14.12
C TRP A 47 -22.44 -4.67 -15.43
N ASN A 48 -22.67 -3.93 -16.51
CA ASN A 48 -22.06 -4.21 -17.81
C ASN A 48 -20.62 -3.67 -17.84
N VAL A 49 -19.75 -4.27 -17.03
CA VAL A 49 -18.30 -4.08 -17.01
C VAL A 49 -17.67 -5.24 -17.78
N SER A 50 -16.60 -4.99 -18.52
CA SER A 50 -15.83 -6.06 -19.15
C SER A 50 -15.38 -7.10 -18.12
N ASN A 51 -15.55 -8.38 -18.45
CA ASN A 51 -15.04 -9.50 -17.66
C ASN A 51 -14.00 -10.31 -18.43
N ASP A 52 -13.45 -9.73 -19.49
CA ASP A 52 -12.39 -10.33 -20.29
C ASP A 52 -11.18 -10.62 -19.40
N GLY A 53 -10.63 -11.83 -19.55
CA GLY A 53 -9.48 -12.29 -18.76
C GLY A 53 -9.80 -12.85 -17.38
N ILE A 54 -10.97 -12.57 -16.77
CA ILE A 54 -11.29 -13.01 -15.40
C ILE A 54 -11.21 -14.55 -15.27
N GLU A 55 -11.77 -15.32 -16.20
CA GLU A 55 -11.71 -16.78 -16.17
C GLU A 55 -10.28 -17.33 -16.25
N LYS A 56 -9.42 -16.68 -17.03
CA LYS A 56 -8.01 -17.04 -17.20
C LYS A 56 -7.20 -16.74 -15.94
N VAL A 57 -7.49 -15.62 -15.28
CA VAL A 57 -6.83 -15.21 -14.03
C VAL A 57 -7.27 -16.07 -12.86
N LEU A 58 -8.59 -16.28 -12.70
CA LEU A 58 -9.15 -17.13 -11.65
C LEU A 58 -8.93 -18.63 -11.89
N LYS A 59 -8.40 -19.00 -13.06
CA LYS A 59 -8.11 -20.39 -13.48
C LYS A 59 -9.34 -21.29 -13.41
N SER A 60 -10.52 -20.73 -13.64
CA SER A 60 -11.80 -21.45 -13.58
C SER A 60 -12.65 -21.08 -14.79
N PRO A 61 -13.31 -22.05 -15.45
CA PRO A 61 -14.26 -21.75 -16.50
C PRO A 61 -15.32 -20.78 -16.01
N ARG A 62 -15.70 -19.82 -16.85
CA ARG A 62 -16.61 -18.74 -16.48
C ARG A 62 -17.88 -19.17 -15.75
N ASP A 63 -18.52 -20.23 -16.22
CA ASP A 63 -19.77 -20.76 -15.65
C ASP A 63 -19.58 -21.43 -14.27
N ASN A 64 -18.34 -21.76 -13.90
CA ASN A 64 -18.00 -22.42 -12.65
C ASN A 64 -17.51 -21.45 -11.56
N ILE A 65 -17.07 -20.25 -11.91
CA ILE A 65 -16.48 -19.28 -10.98
C ILE A 65 -17.37 -19.05 -9.75
N MET A 66 -18.66 -18.78 -9.97
CA MET A 66 -19.61 -18.50 -8.89
C MET A 66 -19.78 -19.67 -7.93
N ALA A 67 -19.90 -20.89 -8.48
CA ALA A 67 -20.06 -22.10 -7.67
C ALA A 67 -18.79 -22.44 -6.88
N GLU A 68 -17.62 -22.26 -7.48
CA GLU A 68 -16.33 -22.47 -6.81
C GLU A 68 -16.13 -21.50 -5.65
N TYR A 69 -16.37 -20.20 -5.86
CA TYR A 69 -16.22 -19.19 -4.82
C TYR A 69 -17.31 -19.30 -3.74
N ALA A 70 -18.55 -19.65 -4.09
CA ALA A 70 -19.58 -19.94 -3.09
C ALA A 70 -19.17 -21.12 -2.20
N SER A 71 -18.63 -22.20 -2.79
CA SER A 71 -18.09 -23.32 -2.02
C SER A 71 -16.91 -22.91 -1.14
N LEU A 72 -16.07 -21.99 -1.60
CA LEU A 72 -14.94 -21.47 -0.82
C LEU A 72 -15.43 -20.66 0.38
N VAL A 73 -16.42 -19.78 0.21
CA VAL A 73 -17.06 -19.00 1.28
C VAL A 73 -17.62 -19.93 2.36
N GLU A 74 -18.32 -20.99 1.98
CA GLU A 74 -18.85 -21.94 2.96
C GLU A 74 -17.74 -22.65 3.76
N LYS A 75 -16.64 -23.00 3.08
CA LYS A 75 -15.50 -23.62 3.77
C LYS A 75 -14.77 -22.65 4.68
N LEU A 76 -14.61 -21.38 4.29
CA LEU A 76 -14.04 -20.33 5.14
C LEU A 76 -14.88 -20.11 6.40
N ASN A 77 -16.20 -19.97 6.25
CA ASN A 77 -17.12 -19.83 7.37
C ASN A 77 -17.06 -21.05 8.30
N LYS A 78 -17.04 -22.27 7.75
CA LYS A 78 -16.85 -23.50 8.53
C LYS A 78 -15.50 -23.52 9.26
N ALA A 79 -14.47 -22.94 8.65
CA ALA A 79 -13.15 -22.76 9.23
C ALA A 79 -13.07 -21.62 10.26
N LYS A 80 -14.20 -21.04 10.68
CA LYS A 80 -14.32 -19.90 11.61
C LYS A 80 -13.70 -18.59 11.10
N MET A 81 -13.55 -18.45 9.78
CA MET A 81 -13.25 -17.15 9.19
C MET A 81 -14.56 -16.44 8.89
N THR A 82 -14.67 -15.18 9.31
CA THR A 82 -15.85 -14.37 9.02
C THR A 82 -15.66 -13.71 7.67
N THR A 83 -16.51 -14.05 6.70
CA THR A 83 -16.51 -13.42 5.37
C THR A 83 -17.83 -12.70 5.14
N ASN A 84 -17.76 -11.43 4.72
CA ASN A 84 -18.93 -10.62 4.37
C ASN A 84 -18.67 -9.88 3.06
N SER A 85 -19.75 -9.56 2.35
CA SER A 85 -19.69 -8.76 1.12
C SER A 85 -20.97 -7.95 0.98
N VAL A 86 -20.81 -6.66 0.65
CA VAL A 86 -21.91 -5.74 0.41
C VAL A 86 -21.64 -5.00 -0.90
N LEU A 87 -22.65 -4.98 -1.76
CA LEU A 87 -22.73 -4.09 -2.91
C LEU A 87 -23.61 -2.90 -2.55
N TYR A 88 -22.99 -1.73 -2.43
CA TYR A 88 -23.67 -0.45 -2.25
C TYR A 88 -24.03 0.10 -3.62
N ILE A 89 -25.31 0.33 -3.90
CA ILE A 89 -25.82 0.83 -5.18
C ILE A 89 -26.29 2.26 -5.01
N ARG A 90 -26.00 3.11 -5.99
CA ARG A 90 -26.45 4.49 -5.99
C ARG A 90 -27.98 4.60 -5.87
N ASP A 91 -28.43 5.44 -4.95
CA ASP A 91 -29.84 5.80 -4.79
C ASP A 91 -30.46 6.27 -6.11
N GLY A 92 -31.68 5.81 -6.37
CA GLY A 92 -32.39 6.04 -7.63
C GLY A 92 -32.18 4.96 -8.69
N ASN A 93 -31.24 4.01 -8.50
CA ASN A 93 -31.04 2.88 -9.39
C ASN A 93 -31.79 1.60 -8.93
N SER A 94 -33.06 1.74 -8.55
CA SER A 94 -33.88 0.70 -7.92
C SER A 94 -34.22 -0.50 -8.83
N THR A 95 -33.88 -0.41 -10.11
CA THR A 95 -34.11 -1.48 -11.10
C THR A 95 -33.02 -2.55 -11.06
N VAL A 96 -31.86 -2.26 -10.46
CA VAL A 96 -30.74 -3.21 -10.36
C VAL A 96 -31.12 -4.33 -9.39
N LYS A 97 -30.90 -5.57 -9.81
CA LYS A 97 -31.13 -6.77 -9.00
C LYS A 97 -29.83 -7.53 -8.86
N LEU A 98 -29.61 -8.10 -7.67
CA LEU A 98 -28.46 -8.99 -7.48
C LEU A 98 -28.73 -10.29 -8.25
N PRO A 99 -27.88 -10.71 -9.19
CA PRO A 99 -28.05 -11.98 -9.86
C PRO A 99 -27.82 -13.15 -8.90
N GLU A 100 -28.29 -14.34 -9.29
CA GLU A 100 -28.30 -15.52 -8.42
C GLU A 100 -26.89 -15.94 -7.99
N GLY A 101 -25.86 -15.71 -8.82
CA GLY A 101 -24.48 -16.04 -8.49
C GLY A 101 -23.96 -15.23 -7.31
N SER A 102 -24.10 -13.90 -7.34
CA SER A 102 -23.70 -12.99 -6.26
C SER A 102 -24.49 -13.27 -4.97
N GLN A 103 -25.78 -13.64 -5.09
CA GLN A 103 -26.56 -14.11 -3.93
C GLN A 103 -25.96 -15.40 -3.33
N LYS A 104 -25.53 -16.37 -4.15
CA LYS A 104 -24.84 -17.59 -3.69
C LYS A 104 -23.49 -17.31 -3.03
N LEU A 105 -22.82 -16.23 -3.42
CA LEU A 105 -21.62 -15.76 -2.73
C LEU A 105 -21.94 -15.12 -1.37
N LYS A 106 -23.22 -14.96 -1.01
CA LYS A 106 -23.70 -14.21 0.16
C LYS A 106 -23.34 -12.72 0.09
N THR A 107 -23.31 -12.14 -1.11
CA THR A 107 -23.22 -10.70 -1.26
C THR A 107 -24.58 -10.08 -0.93
N GLU A 108 -24.58 -9.12 -0.03
CA GLU A 108 -25.74 -8.31 0.31
C GLU A 108 -25.80 -7.10 -0.64
N MET A 109 -26.99 -6.53 -0.81
CA MET A 109 -27.19 -5.30 -1.58
C MET A 109 -27.79 -4.25 -0.66
N THR A 110 -27.25 -3.03 -0.72
CA THR A 110 -27.76 -1.87 0.02
C THR A 110 -27.74 -0.65 -0.90
N PHE A 111 -28.65 0.29 -0.66
CA PHE A 111 -28.70 1.56 -1.39
C PHE A 111 -27.90 2.62 -0.63
N ALA A 112 -27.18 3.47 -1.36
CA ALA A 112 -26.33 4.52 -0.85
C ALA A 112 -26.44 5.77 -1.73
N ASP A 113 -26.56 6.94 -1.10
CA ASP A 113 -26.44 8.21 -1.82
C ASP A 113 -24.96 8.63 -1.84
N PHE A 114 -24.30 8.43 -2.98
CA PHE A 114 -22.90 8.82 -3.16
C PHE A 114 -22.69 10.30 -3.43
N ILE A 115 -23.76 11.08 -3.63
CA ILE A 115 -23.68 12.46 -4.09
C ILE A 115 -24.19 13.41 -3.02
N SER A 116 -25.47 13.33 -2.66
CA SER A 116 -26.11 14.29 -1.77
C SER A 116 -25.84 13.97 -0.30
N ASP A 117 -25.74 12.68 0.04
CA ASP A 117 -25.45 12.21 1.41
C ASP A 117 -24.28 11.21 1.45
N TRP A 118 -23.21 11.57 0.74
CA TRP A 118 -22.02 10.74 0.61
C TRP A 118 -21.36 10.42 1.96
N LYS A 119 -21.46 11.34 2.95
CA LYS A 119 -20.92 11.15 4.29
C LYS A 119 -21.60 9.98 5.01
N THR A 120 -22.93 9.91 4.98
CA THR A 120 -23.67 8.79 5.59
C THR A 120 -23.35 7.48 4.90
N SER A 121 -23.27 7.48 3.56
CA SER A 121 -22.84 6.32 2.78
C SER A 121 -21.44 5.84 3.17
N TRP A 122 -20.50 6.77 3.29
CA TRP A 122 -19.13 6.51 3.73
C TRP A 122 -19.08 5.95 5.17
N PHE A 123 -19.80 6.56 6.12
CA PHE A 123 -19.91 6.07 7.48
C PHE A 123 -20.47 4.65 7.53
N ALA A 124 -21.53 4.36 6.77
CA ALA A 124 -22.14 3.03 6.72
C ALA A 124 -21.17 1.96 6.18
N MET A 125 -20.33 2.30 5.20
CA MET A 125 -19.31 1.41 4.67
C MET A 125 -18.20 1.14 5.69
N ASN A 126 -17.66 2.18 6.33
CA ASN A 126 -16.59 2.02 7.31
C ASN A 126 -17.08 1.38 8.61
N ASP A 127 -18.30 1.66 9.05
CA ASP A 127 -18.93 0.96 10.18
C ASP A 127 -19.11 -0.53 9.86
N MET A 128 -19.55 -0.87 8.64
CA MET A 128 -19.59 -2.26 8.19
C MET A 128 -18.20 -2.91 8.25
N ILE A 129 -17.15 -2.27 7.71
CA ILE A 129 -15.79 -2.82 7.75
C ILE A 129 -15.32 -3.02 9.19
N THR A 130 -15.50 -2.01 10.04
CA THR A 130 -15.10 -2.03 11.45
C THR A 130 -15.79 -3.17 12.19
N ASN A 131 -17.12 -3.26 12.08
CA ASN A 131 -17.91 -4.27 12.78
C ASN A 131 -17.61 -5.69 12.28
N ARG A 132 -17.36 -5.86 10.98
CA ARG A 132 -17.07 -7.18 10.38
C ARG A 132 -15.62 -7.64 10.55
N THR A 133 -14.73 -6.75 10.99
CA THR A 133 -13.32 -7.05 11.27
C THR A 133 -12.98 -6.97 12.75
N GLY A 134 -13.98 -6.97 13.64
CA GLY A 134 -13.76 -6.94 15.08
C GLY A 134 -13.17 -5.62 15.60
N GLY A 135 -13.31 -4.52 14.85
CA GLY A 135 -12.75 -3.22 15.15
C GLY A 135 -11.31 -3.02 14.67
N THR A 136 -10.69 -4.06 14.09
CA THR A 136 -9.29 -4.03 13.69
C THR A 136 -9.03 -3.14 12.47
N LEU A 137 -9.90 -3.19 11.47
CA LEU A 137 -9.86 -2.27 10.34
C LEU A 137 -10.93 -1.20 10.53
N ASN A 138 -10.52 -0.02 11.01
CA ASN A 138 -11.38 1.14 11.19
C ASN A 138 -10.88 2.30 10.31
N ASP A 139 -11.69 2.72 9.34
CA ASP A 139 -11.35 3.80 8.40
C ASP A 139 -10.02 3.58 7.64
N GLN A 140 -9.71 2.32 7.33
CA GLN A 140 -8.45 1.94 6.67
C GLN A 140 -8.60 1.76 5.16
N LEU A 141 -9.83 1.56 4.66
CA LEU A 141 -10.05 1.20 3.26
C LEU A 141 -10.67 2.35 2.46
N VAL A 142 -11.86 2.81 2.83
CA VAL A 142 -12.62 3.79 2.02
C VAL A 142 -12.17 5.20 2.42
N PRO A 143 -11.58 6.01 1.51
CA PRO A 143 -11.15 7.36 1.82
C PRO A 143 -12.34 8.22 2.25
N LYS A 144 -12.14 9.02 3.30
CA LYS A 144 -13.15 9.95 3.82
C LYS A 144 -13.49 11.07 2.87
N GLY A 145 -12.65 11.34 1.88
CA GLY A 145 -12.77 12.53 1.06
C GLY A 145 -12.10 13.73 1.72
N GLY A 146 -11.77 14.73 0.90
CA GLY A 146 -11.06 15.93 1.31
C GLY A 146 -10.56 16.70 0.09
N TRP A 147 -9.49 17.49 0.28
CA TRP A 147 -8.85 18.25 -0.80
C TRP A 147 -8.28 17.40 -1.95
N TRP A 148 -8.20 16.09 -1.78
CA TRP A 148 -7.68 15.16 -2.80
C TRP A 148 -8.79 14.42 -3.55
N GLY A 149 -10.06 14.72 -3.24
CA GLY A 149 -11.20 13.95 -3.70
C GLY A 149 -11.59 12.83 -2.75
N GLY A 150 -12.68 12.14 -3.05
CA GLY A 150 -13.21 11.02 -2.26
C GLY A 150 -13.20 9.70 -3.03
N ALA A 151 -13.79 8.68 -2.42
CA ALA A 151 -13.98 7.37 -3.05
C ALA A 151 -15.03 7.38 -4.17
N PHE A 152 -15.90 8.39 -4.18
CA PHE A 152 -17.11 8.44 -5.01
C PHE A 152 -17.23 9.77 -5.74
N TYR A 153 -17.71 9.68 -6.98
CA TYR A 153 -17.88 10.80 -7.90
C TYR A 153 -19.30 10.87 -8.46
N PRO A 154 -19.70 11.98 -9.11
CA PRO A 154 -20.96 12.11 -9.84
C PRO A 154 -21.26 10.96 -10.81
N PHE A 155 -20.25 10.29 -11.36
CA PHE A 155 -20.42 9.16 -12.26
C PHE A 155 -20.37 7.78 -11.57
N THR A 156 -20.17 7.72 -10.25
CA THR A 156 -20.17 6.46 -9.49
C THR A 156 -21.58 5.85 -9.45
N LEU A 157 -21.66 4.57 -9.80
CA LEU A 157 -22.89 3.78 -9.82
C LEU A 157 -23.03 2.86 -8.62
N SER A 158 -21.91 2.31 -8.13
CA SER A 158 -21.90 1.41 -6.99
C SER A 158 -20.51 1.29 -6.36
N ALA A 159 -20.44 0.75 -5.15
CA ALA A 159 -19.20 0.34 -4.50
C ALA A 159 -19.35 -1.08 -3.95
N TYR A 160 -18.39 -1.94 -4.28
CA TYR A 160 -18.28 -3.26 -3.70
C TYR A 160 -17.31 -3.21 -2.52
N ILE A 161 -17.72 -3.80 -1.40
CA ILE A 161 -16.85 -3.98 -0.24
C ILE A 161 -17.01 -5.39 0.29
N ASN A 162 -15.90 -6.11 0.43
CA ASN A 162 -15.88 -7.39 1.14
C ASN A 162 -14.85 -7.39 2.26
N THR A 163 -15.13 -8.15 3.31
CA THR A 163 -14.26 -8.28 4.48
C THR A 163 -13.99 -9.75 4.76
N ASN A 164 -12.78 -10.08 5.17
CA ASN A 164 -12.41 -11.38 5.71
C ASN A 164 -11.67 -11.19 7.03
N HIS A 165 -12.08 -11.87 8.08
CA HIS A 165 -11.52 -11.74 9.42
C HIS A 165 -11.33 -13.10 10.08
N TYR A 166 -10.18 -13.27 10.72
CA TYR A 166 -9.85 -14.45 11.50
C TYR A 166 -9.02 -14.07 12.72
N LYS A 167 -9.46 -14.56 13.88
CA LYS A 167 -8.76 -14.42 15.15
C LYS A 167 -8.75 -15.76 15.86
N SER A 168 -7.60 -16.16 16.37
CA SER A 168 -7.46 -17.42 17.10
C SER A 168 -6.37 -17.33 18.15
N GLU A 169 -6.59 -18.01 19.25
CA GLU A 169 -5.56 -18.22 20.26
C GLU A 169 -4.48 -19.17 19.72
N TRP A 170 -3.27 -19.05 20.25
CA TRP A 170 -2.23 -20.04 19.99
C TRP A 170 -2.56 -21.36 20.70
N ALA A 171 -2.18 -22.51 20.12
CA ALA A 171 -2.32 -23.78 20.84
C ALA A 171 -1.45 -23.82 22.12
N LYS A 172 -0.38 -23.02 22.13
CA LYS A 172 0.47 -22.73 23.28
C LYS A 172 0.85 -21.25 23.27
N ASN A 173 0.60 -20.55 24.38
CA ASN A 173 0.89 -19.12 24.48
C ASN A 173 2.40 -18.85 24.39
N TRP A 174 2.72 -17.71 23.80
CA TRP A 174 4.09 -17.23 23.74
C TRP A 174 4.47 -16.47 25.01
N THR A 175 5.76 -16.41 25.30
CA THR A 175 6.31 -15.62 26.41
C THR A 175 7.05 -14.41 25.85
N SER A 176 6.78 -13.22 26.38
CA SER A 176 7.56 -12.03 26.05
C SER A 176 8.99 -12.15 26.58
N ILE A 177 9.98 -11.90 25.72
CA ILE A 177 11.41 -11.98 26.06
C ILE A 177 12.11 -10.61 25.99
N GLY A 178 11.33 -9.52 25.99
CA GLY A 178 11.84 -8.16 25.92
C GLY A 178 12.11 -7.69 24.49
N GLU A 179 12.83 -6.58 24.37
CA GLU A 179 13.20 -6.02 23.07
C GLU A 179 14.46 -6.67 22.51
N LYS A 180 14.46 -6.94 21.20
CA LYS A 180 15.65 -7.34 20.45
C LYS A 180 15.76 -6.51 19.18
N LYS A 181 16.97 -6.42 18.65
CA LYS A 181 17.21 -5.77 17.37
C LYS A 181 16.71 -6.65 16.23
N PHE A 182 15.88 -6.09 15.37
CA PHE A 182 15.66 -6.60 14.02
C PHE A 182 16.85 -6.21 13.13
N TRP A 183 17.00 -6.83 11.95
CA TRP A 183 18.21 -6.69 11.11
C TRP A 183 18.48 -5.25 10.64
N ASP A 184 17.44 -4.43 10.54
CA ASP A 184 17.51 -3.00 10.22
C ASP A 184 17.93 -2.14 11.42
N GLY A 185 18.23 -2.76 12.56
CA GLY A 185 18.70 -2.11 13.78
C GLY A 185 17.59 -1.64 14.72
N LEU A 186 16.31 -1.70 14.32
CA LEU A 186 15.20 -1.32 15.18
C LEU A 186 15.03 -2.31 16.33
N SER A 187 15.02 -1.81 17.57
CA SER A 187 14.62 -2.61 18.73
C SER A 187 13.10 -2.77 18.72
N VAL A 188 12.63 -4.02 18.68
CA VAL A 188 11.21 -4.36 18.74
C VAL A 188 10.97 -5.44 19.79
N PRO A 189 9.78 -5.53 20.40
CA PRO A 189 9.45 -6.63 21.31
C PRO A 189 9.51 -7.98 20.59
N PHE A 190 10.05 -9.00 21.26
CA PHE A 190 10.08 -10.37 20.77
C PHE A 190 9.29 -11.30 21.69
N TYR A 191 8.70 -12.32 21.07
CA TYR A 191 8.01 -13.41 21.73
C TYR A 191 8.74 -14.72 21.49
N GLN A 192 8.80 -15.56 22.52
CA GLN A 192 9.40 -16.89 22.47
C GLN A 192 8.37 -17.97 22.74
N LEU A 193 8.49 -19.06 22.00
CA LEU A 193 7.78 -20.29 22.22
C LEU A 193 8.76 -21.46 22.23
N GLU A 194 8.67 -22.35 23.22
CA GLU A 194 9.53 -23.52 23.33
C GLU A 194 8.69 -24.81 23.27
N GLY A 195 9.15 -25.82 22.56
CA GLY A 195 8.42 -27.09 22.48
C GLY A 195 8.74 -27.92 21.25
N LYS A 196 7.74 -28.69 20.83
CA LYS A 196 7.83 -29.63 19.73
C LYS A 196 7.03 -29.11 18.53
N TYR A 197 7.72 -28.84 17.43
CA TYR A 197 7.12 -28.18 16.26
C TYR A 197 7.46 -28.89 14.95
N PRO A 198 6.55 -28.92 13.97
CA PRO A 198 6.86 -29.30 12.61
C PRO A 198 7.82 -28.28 11.98
N VAL A 199 8.96 -28.77 11.50
CA VAL A 199 10.03 -27.99 10.90
C VAL A 199 10.38 -28.59 9.53
N MET A 200 10.57 -27.71 8.55
CA MET A 200 11.12 -28.07 7.25
C MET A 200 12.43 -27.33 7.04
N GLU A 201 13.52 -28.08 6.88
CA GLU A 201 14.82 -27.54 6.52
C GLU A 201 15.14 -27.86 5.06
N SER A 202 15.45 -26.82 4.28
CA SER A 202 15.96 -26.96 2.93
C SER A 202 17.36 -26.35 2.83
N GLN A 203 17.99 -26.42 1.66
CA GLN A 203 19.24 -25.72 1.41
C GLN A 203 19.08 -24.19 1.44
N ASN A 204 17.87 -23.69 1.16
CA ASN A 204 17.60 -22.26 0.93
C ASN A 204 16.78 -21.59 2.03
N TYR A 205 16.12 -22.35 2.91
CA TYR A 205 15.27 -21.79 3.97
C TYR A 205 15.08 -22.77 5.14
N THR A 206 14.59 -22.24 6.24
CA THR A 206 14.04 -22.99 7.37
C THR A 206 12.61 -22.53 7.61
N ALA A 207 11.65 -23.46 7.62
CA ALA A 207 10.25 -23.16 7.93
C ALA A 207 9.81 -23.88 9.20
N VAL A 208 8.98 -23.22 10.01
CA VAL A 208 8.39 -23.79 11.23
C VAL A 208 6.90 -23.47 11.27
N ALA A 209 6.11 -24.46 11.68
CA ALA A 209 4.67 -24.32 11.82
C ALA A 209 4.28 -24.32 13.30
N VAL A 210 3.53 -23.30 13.70
CA VAL A 210 2.99 -23.16 15.06
C VAL A 210 1.49 -23.38 15.00
N GLU A 211 1.02 -24.42 15.68
CA GLU A 211 -0.41 -24.78 15.71
C GLU A 211 -1.23 -23.73 16.47
N LEU A 212 -2.43 -23.44 15.95
CA LEU A 212 -3.42 -22.57 16.59
C LEU A 212 -4.42 -23.40 17.41
N ALA A 213 -5.11 -22.76 18.37
CA ALA A 213 -6.12 -23.42 19.19
C ALA A 213 -7.25 -24.05 18.33
N ASP A 214 -7.52 -23.45 17.16
CA ASP A 214 -8.38 -24.00 16.11
C ASP A 214 -7.69 -25.14 15.32
N LYS A 215 -7.36 -26.23 16.01
CA LYS A 215 -6.76 -27.48 15.53
C LYS A 215 -6.77 -27.66 14.01
N GLY A 216 -5.59 -27.97 13.44
CA GLY A 216 -5.43 -28.10 12.00
C GLY A 216 -5.26 -26.76 11.28
N LYS A 217 -5.08 -25.67 12.02
CA LYS A 217 -4.57 -24.39 11.51
C LYS A 217 -3.21 -24.09 12.10
N TYR A 218 -2.37 -23.44 11.30
CA TYR A 218 -0.99 -23.15 11.65
C TYR A 218 -0.63 -21.75 11.17
N ALA A 219 0.07 -20.98 12.01
CA ALA A 219 0.90 -19.91 11.52
C ALA A 219 2.23 -20.52 11.10
N VAL A 220 2.61 -20.37 9.84
CA VAL A 220 3.89 -20.85 9.32
C VAL A 220 4.82 -19.65 9.17
N PHE A 221 6.01 -19.76 9.73
CA PHE A 221 7.08 -18.80 9.60
C PHE A 221 8.22 -19.41 8.80
N VAL A 222 8.76 -18.65 7.85
CA VAL A 222 9.79 -19.11 6.93
C VAL A 222 10.93 -18.11 6.95
N LEU A 223 12.12 -18.61 7.29
CA LEU A 223 13.35 -17.88 7.36
C LEU A 223 14.22 -18.25 6.15
N PRO A 224 14.30 -17.39 5.13
CA PRO A 224 15.22 -17.60 4.02
C PRO A 224 16.68 -17.56 4.50
N LYS A 225 17.52 -18.40 3.90
CA LYS A 225 18.99 -18.37 4.06
C LYS A 225 19.65 -17.38 3.09
N GLY A 226 18.92 -16.94 2.06
CA GLY A 226 19.31 -15.91 1.09
C GLY A 226 18.38 -14.69 1.13
N LYS A 227 18.36 -13.89 0.06
CA LYS A 227 17.45 -12.74 -0.04
C LYS A 227 15.98 -13.20 -0.08
N LEU A 228 15.12 -12.54 0.69
CA LEU A 228 13.69 -12.88 0.78
C LEU A 228 12.99 -12.89 -0.59
N VAL A 229 13.27 -11.90 -1.45
CA VAL A 229 12.70 -11.82 -2.81
C VAL A 229 13.09 -13.03 -3.67
N GLN A 230 14.33 -13.53 -3.56
CA GLN A 230 14.79 -14.70 -4.30
C GLN A 230 14.10 -15.97 -3.82
N PHE A 231 13.94 -16.12 -2.49
CA PHE A 231 13.17 -17.22 -1.91
C PHE A 231 11.74 -17.23 -2.46
N ILE A 232 11.09 -16.07 -2.55
CA ILE A 232 9.69 -16.04 -3.00
C ILE A 232 9.57 -16.38 -4.48
N ARG A 233 10.44 -15.84 -5.34
CA ARG A 233 10.42 -16.12 -6.79
C ARG A 233 10.81 -17.57 -7.13
N GLY A 234 11.62 -18.22 -6.30
CA GLY A 234 12.14 -19.57 -6.56
C GLY A 234 11.48 -20.68 -5.74
N ASP A 235 11.62 -20.60 -4.42
CA ASP A 235 11.35 -21.70 -3.49
C ASP A 235 9.92 -21.69 -2.93
N LEU A 236 9.22 -20.55 -2.90
CA LEU A 236 7.91 -20.46 -2.26
C LEU A 236 6.88 -21.39 -2.90
N ALA A 237 6.84 -21.45 -4.24
CA ALA A 237 5.94 -22.36 -4.94
C ALA A 237 6.21 -23.82 -4.56
N GLN A 238 7.48 -24.18 -4.35
CA GLN A 238 7.85 -25.51 -3.89
C GLN A 238 7.44 -25.73 -2.42
N LEU A 239 7.62 -24.75 -1.54
CA LEU A 239 7.18 -24.85 -0.14
C LEU A 239 5.66 -25.04 -0.03
N ILE A 240 4.88 -24.22 -0.74
CA ILE A 240 3.42 -24.31 -0.75
C ILE A 240 2.96 -25.66 -1.34
N LYS A 241 3.66 -26.16 -2.38
CA LYS A 241 3.40 -27.49 -2.98
C LYS A 241 3.84 -28.65 -2.09
N ALA A 242 4.94 -28.50 -1.35
CA ALA A 242 5.44 -29.51 -0.43
C ALA A 242 4.40 -29.86 0.65
N SER A 243 3.45 -28.95 0.89
CA SER A 243 2.13 -29.17 1.47
C SER A 243 2.10 -29.66 2.92
N ASP A 244 0.96 -29.42 3.57
CA ASP A 244 0.54 -29.77 4.94
C ASP A 244 1.66 -29.81 6.00
N PRO A 245 1.79 -28.78 6.86
CA PRO A 245 2.73 -28.80 7.98
C PRO A 245 2.63 -30.04 8.88
N THR A 246 1.51 -30.77 8.87
CA THR A 246 1.38 -32.03 9.62
C THR A 246 2.26 -33.17 9.10
N VAL A 247 2.82 -33.08 7.90
CA VAL A 247 3.75 -34.10 7.35
C VAL A 247 5.21 -33.71 7.48
N TRP A 248 5.52 -32.54 8.04
CA TRP A 248 6.91 -32.09 8.22
C TRP A 248 7.57 -32.82 9.40
N GLU A 249 8.90 -32.84 9.40
CA GLU A 249 9.66 -33.44 10.50
C GLU A 249 9.37 -32.68 11.80
N THR A 250 8.93 -33.38 12.83
CA THR A 250 8.66 -32.73 14.12
C THR A 250 9.90 -32.77 15.01
N LYS A 251 10.50 -31.61 15.29
CA LYS A 251 11.68 -31.47 16.15
C LYS A 251 11.26 -31.08 17.57
N ASP A 252 11.89 -31.69 18.56
CA ASP A 252 11.65 -31.43 19.99
C ASP A 252 12.67 -30.42 20.55
N GLY A 253 12.33 -29.75 21.65
CA GLY A 253 13.20 -28.78 22.34
C GLY A 253 13.50 -27.50 21.54
N GLN A 254 12.74 -27.22 20.47
CA GLN A 254 12.96 -26.05 19.63
C GLN A 254 12.44 -24.79 20.30
N LYS A 255 13.24 -23.73 20.28
CA LYS A 255 12.84 -22.36 20.66
C LYS A 255 12.57 -21.56 19.40
N ILE A 256 11.38 -20.99 19.29
CA ILE A 256 10.99 -20.12 18.19
C ILE A 256 10.90 -18.71 18.74
N GLN A 257 11.57 -17.75 18.11
CA GLN A 257 11.52 -16.35 18.51
C GLN A 257 11.02 -15.50 17.34
N VAL A 258 9.88 -14.82 17.51
CA VAL A 258 9.30 -13.94 16.49
C VAL A 258 9.15 -12.51 17.02
N PRO A 259 9.29 -11.48 16.18
CA PRO A 259 8.97 -10.12 16.59
C PRO A 259 7.46 -9.99 16.82
N ALA A 260 7.08 -9.12 17.75
CA ALA A 260 5.71 -8.65 17.87
C ALA A 260 5.34 -7.89 16.58
N LEU A 261 4.24 -8.28 15.94
CA LEU A 261 3.74 -7.62 14.75
C LEU A 261 2.39 -7.00 15.05
N ASN A 262 2.21 -5.76 14.59
CA ASN A 262 0.95 -5.05 14.56
C ASN A 262 1.01 -4.14 13.32
N ILE A 263 0.66 -4.72 12.16
CA ILE A 263 0.92 -4.12 10.86
C ILE A 263 -0.42 -3.94 10.15
N THR A 264 -0.69 -2.71 9.72
CA THR A 264 -1.81 -2.37 8.83
C THR A 264 -1.23 -1.84 7.53
N LEU A 265 -1.67 -2.39 6.40
CA LEU A 265 -1.18 -2.00 5.08
C LEU A 265 -2.33 -1.79 4.12
N LEU A 266 -2.10 -0.92 3.13
CA LEU A 266 -3.00 -0.67 2.04
C LEU A 266 -2.30 -1.03 0.73
N ASP A 267 -3.00 -1.78 -0.12
CA ASP A 267 -2.51 -2.28 -1.40
C ASP A 267 -3.54 -2.02 -2.52
N GLN A 268 -3.07 -1.89 -3.75
CA GLN A 268 -3.88 -1.77 -4.96
C GLN A 268 -3.47 -2.88 -5.96
N HIS A 269 -4.45 -3.49 -6.61
CA HIS A 269 -4.24 -4.66 -7.47
C HIS A 269 -4.39 -4.41 -8.97
N TYR A 270 -4.61 -3.17 -9.41
CA TYR A 270 -4.85 -2.87 -10.83
C TYR A 270 -3.73 -3.38 -11.75
N LYS A 271 -2.49 -2.90 -11.57
CA LYS A 271 -1.34 -3.31 -12.40
C LYS A 271 -1.07 -4.82 -12.34
N LYS A 272 -1.25 -5.42 -11.16
CA LYS A 272 -1.07 -6.86 -10.91
C LYS A 272 -2.06 -7.68 -11.74
N LEU A 273 -3.32 -7.28 -11.73
CA LEU A 273 -4.39 -7.97 -12.47
C LEU A 273 -4.29 -7.74 -13.98
N GLU A 274 -3.82 -6.58 -14.41
CA GLU A 274 -3.50 -6.29 -15.81
C GLU A 274 -2.39 -7.21 -16.32
N THR A 275 -1.27 -7.35 -15.60
CA THR A 275 -0.20 -8.31 -15.96
C THR A 275 -0.70 -9.76 -16.04
N LEU A 276 -1.68 -10.13 -15.21
CA LEU A 276 -2.33 -11.44 -15.27
C LEU A 276 -3.32 -11.59 -16.43
N GLY A 277 -3.72 -10.48 -17.05
CA GLY A 277 -4.51 -10.42 -18.28
C GLY A 277 -5.93 -9.86 -18.13
N ILE A 278 -6.22 -9.07 -17.09
CA ILE A 278 -7.48 -8.33 -16.92
C ILE A 278 -7.26 -6.87 -17.33
N ASN A 279 -7.41 -6.59 -18.63
CA ASN A 279 -7.00 -5.30 -19.20
C ASN A 279 -8.16 -4.34 -19.45
N HIS A 280 -9.41 -4.83 -19.50
CA HIS A 280 -10.56 -4.02 -19.93
C HIS A 280 -11.63 -3.83 -18.84
N THR A 281 -11.44 -4.44 -17.66
CA THR A 281 -12.37 -4.36 -16.53
C THR A 281 -12.20 -3.05 -15.76
N PHE A 282 -10.95 -2.63 -15.58
CA PHE A 282 -10.59 -1.43 -14.83
C PHE A 282 -10.51 -0.22 -15.76
N CYS A 283 -10.41 0.97 -15.18
CA CYS A 283 -10.04 2.14 -15.96
C CYS A 283 -8.68 1.95 -16.63
N MET A 284 -8.54 2.54 -17.81
CA MET A 284 -7.29 2.55 -18.57
C MET A 284 -6.76 3.98 -18.67
N PRO A 285 -5.43 4.16 -18.76
CA PRO A 285 -4.83 5.45 -19.06
C PRO A 285 -5.39 6.01 -20.37
N GLU A 286 -5.54 7.33 -20.44
CA GLU A 286 -5.90 8.03 -21.67
C GLU A 286 -4.88 7.71 -22.78
N GLY A 287 -5.30 7.10 -23.89
CA GLY A 287 -4.38 6.88 -25.02
C GLY A 287 -4.56 5.61 -25.86
N GLU A 288 -5.42 4.66 -25.45
CA GLU A 288 -5.75 3.48 -26.29
C GLU A 288 -7.16 3.53 -26.96
N PRO A 289 -7.58 4.62 -27.64
CA PRO A 289 -8.90 4.69 -28.26
C PRO A 289 -8.90 3.99 -29.62
N GLY A 290 -8.80 2.67 -29.60
CA GLY A 290 -9.19 1.83 -30.74
C GLY A 290 -10.67 1.48 -30.63
N PRO A 291 -11.45 1.45 -31.73
CA PRO A 291 -12.84 0.98 -31.71
C PRO A 291 -12.98 -0.44 -31.14
N GLU A 292 -11.94 -1.27 -31.26
CA GLU A 292 -11.91 -2.61 -30.67
C GLU A 292 -11.88 -2.57 -29.14
N THR A 293 -11.12 -1.65 -28.56
CA THR A 293 -11.00 -1.45 -27.10
C THR A 293 -12.30 -0.91 -26.52
N GLU A 294 -12.91 0.10 -27.17
CA GLU A 294 -14.19 0.67 -26.74
C GLU A 294 -15.30 -0.39 -26.71
N ASN A 295 -15.35 -1.25 -27.74
CA ASN A 295 -16.34 -2.34 -27.81
C ASN A 295 -16.16 -3.39 -26.70
N LYS A 296 -14.94 -3.59 -26.19
CA LYS A 296 -14.65 -4.58 -25.14
C LYS A 296 -14.90 -4.06 -23.72
N ARG A 297 -14.74 -2.76 -23.48
CA ARG A 297 -14.88 -2.14 -22.14
C ARG A 297 -16.33 -2.11 -21.67
N GLY A 298 -17.25 -1.84 -22.59
CA GLY A 298 -18.65 -1.61 -22.27
C GLY A 298 -18.89 -0.21 -21.68
N PRO A 299 -20.13 0.09 -21.25
CA PRO A 299 -20.51 1.44 -20.78
C PRO A 299 -20.07 1.75 -19.34
N ASN A 300 -19.53 0.77 -18.61
CA ASN A 300 -19.10 0.91 -17.22
C ASN A 300 -17.69 0.33 -17.04
N PHE A 301 -16.97 0.85 -16.05
CA PHE A 301 -15.64 0.37 -15.66
C PHE A 301 -15.53 0.29 -14.13
N MET A 302 -14.56 -0.48 -13.67
CA MET A 302 -14.20 -0.55 -12.25
C MET A 302 -13.06 0.43 -11.95
N SER A 303 -13.12 1.09 -10.79
CA SER A 303 -11.90 1.58 -10.13
C SER A 303 -10.92 0.43 -9.87
N PRO A 304 -9.65 0.72 -9.57
CA PRO A 304 -8.73 -0.28 -9.06
C PRO A 304 -9.29 -1.04 -7.83
N ILE A 305 -8.99 -2.33 -7.73
CA ILE A 305 -9.28 -3.09 -6.51
C ILE A 305 -8.25 -2.71 -5.45
N VAL A 306 -8.71 -2.18 -4.32
CA VAL A 306 -7.89 -1.79 -3.18
C VAL A 306 -8.12 -2.77 -2.03
N GLN A 307 -7.07 -3.13 -1.30
CA GLN A 307 -7.16 -3.96 -0.10
C GLN A 307 -6.48 -3.30 1.09
N ALA A 308 -7.22 -3.17 2.20
CA ALA A 308 -6.66 -2.90 3.50
C ALA A 308 -6.43 -4.24 4.21
N HIS A 309 -5.25 -4.42 4.78
CA HIS A 309 -4.83 -5.61 5.50
C HIS A 309 -4.40 -5.26 6.90
N HIS A 310 -4.65 -6.18 7.84
CA HIS A 310 -4.08 -6.10 9.16
C HIS A 310 -3.59 -7.48 9.61
N VAL A 311 -2.44 -7.50 10.27
CA VAL A 311 -1.94 -8.66 11.01
C VAL A 311 -1.46 -8.22 12.39
N GLN A 312 -1.87 -8.99 13.40
CA GLN A 312 -1.37 -8.87 14.75
C GLN A 312 -0.87 -10.23 15.26
N PHE A 313 0.38 -10.26 15.71
CA PHE A 313 0.93 -11.35 16.51
C PHE A 313 1.04 -10.84 17.94
N SER A 314 0.30 -11.48 18.83
CA SER A 314 0.26 -11.21 20.27
C SER A 314 0.71 -12.48 21.02
N PRO A 315 1.11 -12.41 22.30
CA PRO A 315 1.44 -13.61 23.06
C PRO A 315 0.31 -14.64 23.14
N ASP A 316 -0.94 -14.16 23.12
CA ASP A 316 -2.12 -15.00 23.35
C ASP A 316 -2.86 -15.36 22.06
N PHE A 317 -2.73 -14.54 21.00
CA PHE A 317 -3.47 -14.76 19.76
C PHE A 317 -2.73 -14.31 18.50
N ILE A 318 -3.21 -14.83 17.37
CA ILE A 318 -2.99 -14.29 16.04
C ILE A 318 -4.31 -13.72 15.51
N GLU A 319 -4.25 -12.54 14.91
CA GLU A 319 -5.38 -11.91 14.26
C GLU A 319 -4.98 -11.44 12.87
N VAL A 320 -5.78 -11.77 11.87
CA VAL A 320 -5.66 -11.28 10.51
C VAL A 320 -7.01 -10.74 10.04
N ALA A 321 -6.98 -9.57 9.43
CA ALA A 321 -8.15 -8.95 8.83
C ALA A 321 -7.81 -8.45 7.43
N SER A 322 -8.78 -8.49 6.54
CA SER A 322 -8.69 -7.82 5.24
C SER A 322 -10.04 -7.22 4.87
N ALA A 323 -10.00 -6.05 4.24
CA ALA A 323 -11.13 -5.41 3.61
C ALA A 323 -10.75 -5.08 2.17
N THR A 324 -11.56 -5.47 1.20
CA THR A 324 -11.32 -5.26 -0.23
C THR A 324 -12.43 -4.40 -0.80
N GLY A 325 -12.07 -3.35 -1.53
CA GLY A 325 -12.99 -2.36 -2.05
C GLY A 325 -12.73 -2.04 -3.52
N SER A 326 -13.78 -1.66 -4.23
CA SER A 326 -13.71 -1.06 -5.56
C SER A 326 -15.02 -0.36 -5.89
N SER A 327 -14.98 0.74 -6.63
CA SER A 327 -16.16 1.38 -7.19
C SER A 327 -16.45 0.93 -8.64
N VAL A 328 -17.71 1.04 -9.07
CA VAL A 328 -18.14 0.93 -10.46
C VAL A 328 -18.57 2.30 -10.92
N ASN A 329 -18.09 2.70 -12.09
CA ASN A 329 -18.28 4.02 -12.67
C ASN A 329 -18.90 3.92 -14.07
N SER A 330 -19.67 4.93 -14.46
CA SER A 330 -20.32 5.02 -15.77
C SER A 330 -19.51 5.90 -16.72
N GLU A 331 -19.17 5.38 -17.90
CA GLU A 331 -18.52 6.16 -18.97
C GLU A 331 -19.42 7.25 -19.54
N GLU A 332 -20.72 6.96 -19.65
CA GLU A 332 -21.72 7.90 -20.16
C GLU A 332 -21.88 9.08 -19.19
N ARG A 333 -22.05 8.81 -17.90
CA ARG A 333 -22.14 9.89 -16.89
C ARG A 333 -20.85 10.65 -16.71
N LEU A 334 -19.71 9.97 -16.85
CA LEU A 334 -18.43 10.65 -16.92
C LEU A 334 -18.51 11.72 -18.03
N LYS A 335 -18.85 11.35 -19.26
CA LYS A 335 -18.97 12.31 -20.37
C LYS A 335 -20.06 13.38 -20.19
N ASP A 336 -21.23 13.01 -19.68
CA ASP A 336 -22.39 13.91 -19.56
C ASP A 336 -22.26 14.90 -18.39
N ASP A 337 -21.69 14.47 -17.27
CA ASP A 337 -21.45 15.30 -16.09
C ASP A 337 -20.13 16.10 -16.22
N HIS A 338 -19.54 16.15 -17.42
CA HIS A 338 -18.42 17.04 -17.76
C HIS A 338 -18.92 18.26 -18.53
N PRO A 339 -19.50 19.27 -17.87
CA PRO A 339 -19.58 20.57 -18.52
C PRO A 339 -18.14 21.02 -18.81
N PRO A 340 -17.85 21.53 -20.01
CA PRO A 340 -16.49 21.85 -20.48
C PRO A 340 -15.73 22.89 -19.62
N ASP A 341 -16.37 23.43 -18.59
CA ASP A 341 -15.84 24.45 -17.68
C ASP A 341 -15.72 23.97 -16.21
N TYR A 342 -16.02 22.70 -15.89
CA TYR A 342 -15.77 22.18 -14.53
C TYR A 342 -14.30 21.77 -14.40
N ASP A 343 -13.52 22.65 -13.78
CA ASP A 343 -12.15 22.35 -13.35
C ASP A 343 -12.19 21.18 -12.36
N TYR A 344 -11.44 20.11 -12.64
CA TYR A 344 -11.37 18.90 -11.81
C TYR A 344 -10.55 19.10 -10.53
N GLY A 345 -10.40 20.34 -10.08
CA GLY A 345 -10.11 20.58 -8.69
C GLY A 345 -11.29 20.07 -7.87
N PRO A 346 -11.11 19.18 -6.88
CA PRO A 346 -12.16 18.95 -5.89
C PRO A 346 -12.57 20.33 -5.40
N ALA A 347 -13.85 20.68 -5.55
CA ALA A 347 -14.36 21.89 -4.93
C ALA A 347 -13.93 21.79 -3.47
N PRO A 348 -13.08 22.73 -2.97
CA PRO A 348 -12.64 22.66 -1.58
C PRO A 348 -13.91 22.50 -0.75
N PRO A 349 -13.91 21.65 0.30
CA PRO A 349 -15.06 21.51 1.14
C PRO A 349 -15.49 22.92 1.51
N VAL A 350 -16.71 23.29 1.08
CA VAL A 350 -17.33 24.56 1.45
C VAL A 350 -17.75 24.39 2.91
N ASP A 351 -16.78 24.20 3.79
CA ASP A 351 -16.93 24.49 5.20
C ASP A 351 -16.95 26.01 5.26
N HIS A 352 -18.16 26.54 5.38
CA HIS A 352 -18.46 27.96 5.52
C HIS A 352 -17.86 28.62 6.80
N ASP A 353 -16.80 28.06 7.39
CA ASP A 353 -16.22 28.54 8.65
C ASP A 353 -14.73 28.91 8.61
N HIS A 354 -14.07 28.86 7.45
CA HIS A 354 -12.73 29.44 7.31
C HIS A 354 -12.68 30.44 6.15
N SER A 355 -12.76 31.73 6.50
CA SER A 355 -12.48 32.85 5.61
C SER A 355 -10.97 33.00 5.44
N ALA A 356 -10.42 32.44 4.37
CA ALA A 356 -9.10 32.77 3.88
C ALA A 356 -9.20 33.25 2.43
N VAL A 357 -8.42 34.29 2.14
CA VAL A 357 -8.51 35.17 0.97
C VAL A 357 -7.84 34.51 -0.25
N ASP A 358 -8.58 34.38 -1.35
CA ASP A 358 -8.06 33.94 -2.65
C ASP A 358 -7.18 35.01 -3.32
N ALA A 359 -6.04 34.59 -3.90
CA ALA A 359 -5.29 35.34 -4.90
C ALA A 359 -4.90 34.41 -6.07
N PRO A 360 -4.95 34.88 -7.33
CA PRO A 360 -4.84 34.01 -8.50
C PRO A 360 -3.38 33.74 -8.92
N LEU A 361 -3.14 32.52 -9.42
CA LEU A 361 -1.87 32.02 -9.93
C LEU A 361 -1.54 32.57 -11.33
N GLY A 362 -0.32 33.09 -11.48
CA GLY A 362 0.33 33.42 -12.75
C GLY A 362 1.85 33.47 -12.56
N GLN A 363 2.59 32.78 -13.44
CA GLN A 363 4.03 32.51 -13.39
C GLN A 363 4.94 33.74 -13.21
N ILE A 364 5.92 33.61 -12.29
CA ILE A 364 7.38 33.82 -12.37
C ILE A 364 7.87 33.84 -10.91
N ALA A 365 9.00 33.19 -10.62
CA ALA A 365 9.62 33.05 -9.30
C ALA A 365 9.38 34.26 -8.37
N THR A 366 8.53 34.06 -7.36
CA THR A 366 8.21 35.09 -6.39
C THR A 366 9.34 35.16 -5.37
N ILE A 367 10.13 36.22 -5.40
CA ILE A 367 10.89 36.65 -4.23
C ILE A 367 9.87 37.28 -3.29
N THR A 368 9.29 36.51 -2.39
CA THR A 368 8.47 37.05 -1.29
C THR A 368 9.39 37.52 -0.18
N GLY A 369 9.50 38.83 -0.05
CA GLY A 369 10.08 39.51 1.10
C GLY A 369 9.47 40.90 1.22
N MET A 370 8.22 40.97 1.68
CA MET A 370 7.74 42.19 2.34
C MET A 370 8.06 42.00 3.83
N ASP A 371 8.83 42.95 4.37
CA ASP A 371 9.27 43.05 5.77
C ASP A 371 10.54 42.28 6.17
N GLY A 372 11.67 42.63 5.55
CA GLY A 372 12.99 42.63 6.24
C GLY A 372 13.47 41.31 6.87
N GLN A 373 12.92 40.17 6.47
CA GLN A 373 13.35 38.84 6.92
C GLN A 373 13.61 37.94 5.71
N ASN A 374 14.79 37.32 5.74
CA ASN A 374 15.33 36.23 4.92
C ASN A 374 14.58 35.90 3.62
N ALA A 375 15.18 36.25 2.47
CA ALA A 375 14.73 35.75 1.18
C ALA A 375 15.07 34.25 1.06
N GLU A 376 14.05 33.43 0.80
CA GLU A 376 14.21 32.01 0.51
C GLU A 376 14.46 31.83 -0.99
N VAL A 377 15.60 31.22 -1.34
CA VAL A 377 15.95 30.85 -2.71
C VAL A 377 15.87 29.34 -2.82
N VAL A 378 14.96 28.85 -3.66
CA VAL A 378 14.85 27.42 -3.99
C VAL A 378 15.64 27.16 -5.27
N VAL A 379 16.67 26.31 -5.18
CA VAL A 379 17.46 25.88 -6.35
C VAL A 379 17.16 24.41 -6.64
N PRO A 380 16.65 24.04 -7.82
CA PRO A 380 16.48 22.65 -8.20
C PRO A 380 17.86 22.00 -8.41
N VAL A 381 18.09 20.87 -7.75
CA VAL A 381 19.31 20.07 -7.90
C VAL A 381 18.99 18.80 -8.68
N VAL A 382 19.55 18.69 -9.89
CA VAL A 382 19.52 17.46 -10.69
C VAL A 382 20.64 16.56 -10.19
N LEU A 383 20.30 15.40 -9.64
CA LEU A 383 21.27 14.36 -9.28
C LEU A 383 21.57 13.49 -10.50
N ASP A 384 22.77 12.91 -10.57
CA ASP A 384 23.00 11.83 -11.53
C ASP A 384 22.29 10.54 -11.07
N ASP A 385 21.90 9.69 -12.03
CA ASP A 385 21.13 8.45 -11.80
C ASP A 385 21.78 7.52 -10.77
N GLU A 386 23.12 7.49 -10.68
CA GLU A 386 23.84 6.63 -9.73
C GLU A 386 23.74 7.19 -8.31
N LEU A 387 23.85 8.51 -8.15
CA LEU A 387 23.71 9.21 -6.88
C LEU A 387 22.26 9.18 -6.37
N ALA A 388 21.28 9.41 -7.25
CA ALA A 388 19.85 9.29 -6.94
C ALA A 388 19.51 7.89 -6.42
N ARG A 389 19.91 6.85 -7.17
CA ARG A 389 19.72 5.45 -6.76
C ARG A 389 20.40 5.14 -5.42
N THR A 390 21.61 5.64 -5.18
CA THR A 390 22.33 5.36 -3.93
C THR A 390 21.68 6.06 -2.71
N LEU A 391 21.05 7.22 -2.93
CA LEU A 391 20.27 7.93 -1.93
C LEU A 391 18.96 7.19 -1.62
N GLU A 392 18.25 6.72 -2.66
CA GLU A 392 17.02 5.93 -2.56
C GLU A 392 17.23 4.59 -1.85
N GLU A 393 18.35 3.90 -2.14
CA GLU A 393 18.72 2.65 -1.47
C GLU A 393 19.13 2.84 0.01
N GLY A 394 19.13 4.07 0.52
CA GLY A 394 19.49 4.40 1.91
C GLY A 394 20.97 4.22 2.22
N ASN A 395 21.82 4.10 1.20
CA ASN A 395 23.26 3.86 1.32
C ASN A 395 24.06 5.16 1.50
N MET A 396 23.39 6.32 1.42
CA MET A 396 23.99 7.65 1.47
C MET A 396 23.07 8.62 2.22
N GLU A 397 23.67 9.54 2.98
CA GLU A 397 22.96 10.65 3.64
C GLU A 397 23.65 11.96 3.21
N ILE A 398 22.88 12.92 2.70
CA ILE A 398 23.39 14.26 2.39
C ILE A 398 23.38 15.07 3.69
N LYS A 399 24.57 15.46 4.16
CA LYS A 399 24.72 16.17 5.44
C LYS A 399 24.57 17.68 5.36
N GLY A 400 24.65 18.23 4.15
CA GLY A 400 24.54 19.65 3.87
C GLY A 400 24.79 19.90 2.40
N VAL A 401 24.27 21.03 1.91
CA VAL A 401 24.52 21.50 0.54
C VAL A 401 25.14 22.88 0.65
N ASP A 402 26.38 23.03 0.19
CA ASP A 402 27.01 24.34 0.09
C ASP A 402 26.68 24.93 -1.29
N LEU A 403 25.89 26.00 -1.29
CA LEU A 403 25.58 26.76 -2.50
C LEU A 403 26.65 27.86 -2.66
N THR A 404 27.40 27.84 -3.76
CA THR A 404 28.30 28.94 -4.11
C THR A 404 27.79 29.65 -5.35
N ILE A 405 27.50 30.94 -5.20
CA ILE A 405 27.09 31.84 -6.29
C ILE A 405 28.26 32.77 -6.59
N GLU A 406 28.78 32.73 -7.82
CA GLU A 406 29.79 33.68 -8.28
C GLU A 406 29.11 34.84 -9.02
N ASP A 407 29.32 36.07 -8.54
CA ASP A 407 28.86 37.26 -9.25
C ASP A 407 29.76 37.50 -10.47
N PRO A 408 29.22 37.44 -11.70
CA PRO A 408 30.00 37.55 -12.93
C PRO A 408 30.61 38.94 -13.15
N LYS A 409 30.17 39.97 -12.41
CA LYS A 409 30.68 41.34 -12.54
C LYS A 409 31.79 41.65 -11.56
N THR A 410 31.73 41.13 -10.35
CA THR A 410 32.72 41.40 -9.29
C THR A 410 33.71 40.25 -9.11
N ASN A 411 33.39 39.06 -9.62
CA ASN A 411 34.12 37.83 -9.40
C ASN A 411 34.19 37.42 -7.92
N GLU A 412 33.27 37.94 -7.10
CA GLU A 412 33.10 37.58 -5.69
C GLU A 412 32.20 36.35 -5.58
N THR A 413 32.55 35.46 -4.66
CA THR A 413 31.80 34.24 -4.38
C THR A 413 31.05 34.37 -3.06
N ILE A 414 29.73 34.21 -3.09
CA ILE A 414 28.90 34.08 -1.90
C ILE A 414 28.68 32.58 -1.67
N THR A 415 29.10 32.08 -0.51
CA THR A 415 28.82 30.71 -0.08
C THR A 415 27.76 30.73 1.01
N ALA A 416 26.69 29.98 0.81
CA ALA A 416 25.63 29.78 1.79
C ALA A 416 25.49 28.29 2.09
N GLN A 417 25.32 27.95 3.37
CA GLN A 417 24.98 26.60 3.79
C GLN A 417 23.47 26.43 3.70
N GLY A 418 23.02 25.50 2.88
CA GLY A 418 21.62 25.13 2.75
C GLY A 418 21.27 23.91 3.59
N SER A 419 20.05 23.91 4.13
CA SER A 419 19.43 22.73 4.73
C SER A 419 18.48 22.09 3.72
N LEU A 420 18.46 20.77 3.66
CA LEU A 420 17.51 20.04 2.83
C LEU A 420 16.12 20.09 3.43
N LEU A 421 15.13 20.44 2.62
CA LEU A 421 13.73 20.11 2.90
C LEU A 421 13.49 18.65 2.50
N SER A 422 12.76 17.91 3.31
CA SER A 422 12.43 16.51 3.06
C SER A 422 11.81 16.35 1.66
N ALA A 423 12.43 15.52 0.81
CA ALA A 423 11.99 15.29 -0.55
C ALA A 423 10.63 14.55 -0.57
N PRO A 424 9.65 14.97 -1.41
CA PRO A 424 8.51 14.14 -1.74
C PRO A 424 8.94 12.94 -2.62
N PRO A 425 8.22 11.81 -2.60
CA PRO A 425 8.68 10.52 -3.12
C PRO A 425 8.68 10.38 -4.66
N SER A 426 8.57 11.46 -5.42
CA SER A 426 8.73 11.41 -6.88
C SER A 426 9.06 12.80 -7.43
N THR A 427 10.33 13.05 -7.73
CA THR A 427 10.83 13.97 -8.78
C THR A 427 12.36 13.99 -8.77
N ASP A 428 12.95 14.18 -9.94
CA ASP A 428 14.40 14.36 -10.19
C ASP A 428 14.97 15.68 -9.61
N ASP A 429 14.22 16.36 -8.72
CA ASP A 429 14.52 17.70 -8.24
C ASP A 429 14.52 17.75 -6.71
N ILE A 430 15.69 18.01 -6.12
CA ILE A 430 15.81 18.34 -4.69
C ILE A 430 15.77 19.87 -4.52
N ALA A 431 14.90 20.34 -3.62
CA ALA A 431 14.84 21.74 -3.20
C ALA A 431 15.80 22.03 -2.03
N VAL A 432 16.67 23.02 -2.19
CA VAL A 432 17.60 23.49 -1.15
C VAL A 432 17.25 24.92 -0.75
N THR A 433 17.06 25.17 0.55
CA THR A 433 16.87 26.52 1.11
C THR A 433 18.19 27.05 1.63
N ALA A 434 18.66 28.18 1.09
CA ALA A 434 19.88 28.86 1.54
C ALA A 434 19.56 30.23 2.14
N VAL A 435 20.15 30.55 3.31
CA VAL A 435 20.05 31.87 3.95
C VAL A 435 21.39 32.59 3.80
N PRO A 436 21.46 33.75 3.13
CA PRO A 436 22.71 34.52 3.05
C PRO A 436 23.06 35.14 4.41
N PRO A 437 24.35 35.35 4.73
CA PRO A 437 24.77 36.00 5.96
C PRO A 437 24.25 37.45 6.03
N ALA A 438 23.72 37.84 7.19
CA ALA A 438 22.93 39.07 7.39
C ALA A 438 23.74 40.35 7.60
N GLU A 439 25.01 40.42 7.20
CA GLU A 439 25.84 41.61 7.37
C GLU A 439 26.44 42.04 6.02
N ASP A 440 26.21 43.31 5.66
CA ASP A 440 26.57 44.02 4.42
C ASP A 440 25.60 43.92 3.23
N VAL A 441 24.37 44.42 3.41
CA VAL A 441 23.59 45.00 2.31
C VAL A 441 23.31 46.47 2.65
N THR A 442 24.23 47.35 2.30
CA THR A 442 23.97 48.80 2.28
C THR A 442 23.05 49.14 1.11
N GLU A 443 22.02 49.95 1.39
CA GLU A 443 21.05 50.53 0.45
C GLU A 443 21.64 50.80 -0.94
N VAL A 444 21.03 50.20 -1.95
CA VAL A 444 21.18 50.59 -3.35
C VAL A 444 19.85 51.19 -3.79
N GLU A 445 19.78 52.52 -3.85
CA GLU A 445 18.75 53.21 -4.62
C GLU A 445 18.98 52.88 -6.11
N ALA A 446 18.04 52.17 -6.71
CA ALA A 446 18.04 51.90 -8.15
C ALA A 446 17.05 52.84 -8.86
N GLU A 447 17.58 53.88 -9.52
CA GLU A 447 16.89 54.53 -10.64
C GLU A 447 16.76 53.53 -11.81
N ALA A 448 15.56 53.46 -12.37
CA ALA A 448 15.25 52.60 -13.51
C ALA A 448 16.00 53.05 -14.77
N GLY A 449 17.09 52.36 -15.10
CA GLY A 449 17.79 52.45 -16.39
C GLY A 449 18.02 51.07 -16.98
N ILE A 450 17.16 50.65 -17.90
CA ILE A 450 17.31 49.39 -18.64
C ILE A 450 18.55 49.50 -19.54
N THR A 451 19.57 48.69 -19.27
CA THR A 451 20.65 48.42 -20.22
C THR A 451 20.96 46.93 -20.22
N GLU A 452 20.74 46.28 -21.37
CA GLU A 452 20.98 44.85 -21.60
C GLU A 452 22.48 44.51 -21.51
N SER A 453 22.85 43.67 -20.55
CA SER A 453 23.99 42.75 -20.70
C SER A 453 23.77 41.53 -19.79
N SER A 454 23.31 40.40 -20.34
CA SER A 454 23.08 39.16 -19.60
C SER A 454 24.31 38.26 -19.64
N SER A 455 25.20 38.41 -18.68
CA SER A 455 26.06 37.30 -18.23
C SER A 455 25.31 36.61 -17.09
N ILE A 456 24.79 35.41 -17.34
CA ILE A 456 24.11 34.60 -16.31
C ILE A 456 25.18 34.13 -15.31
N PRO A 457 25.00 34.33 -13.99
CA PRO A 457 25.92 33.81 -12.97
C PRO A 457 26.05 32.29 -13.09
N THR A 458 27.26 31.76 -12.89
CA THR A 458 27.49 30.31 -12.88
C THR A 458 27.37 29.82 -11.44
N THR A 459 26.37 29.00 -11.15
CA THR A 459 26.19 28.39 -9.83
C THR A 459 26.93 27.06 -9.79
N THR A 460 27.82 26.87 -8.82
CA THR A 460 28.49 25.59 -8.58
C THR A 460 28.00 25.01 -7.26
N ILE A 461 27.39 23.81 -7.31
CA ILE A 461 26.90 23.09 -6.14
C ILE A 461 27.94 22.03 -5.75
N LYS A 462 28.42 22.07 -4.51
CA LYS A 462 29.25 21.00 -3.95
C LYS A 462 28.41 20.22 -2.95
N ILE A 463 28.21 18.93 -3.26
CA ILE A 463 27.49 18.00 -2.39
C ILE A 463 28.53 17.17 -1.64
N GLU A 464 28.62 17.36 -0.32
CA GLU A 464 29.39 16.44 0.54
C GLU A 464 28.52 15.24 0.91
N ALA A 465 28.64 14.17 0.11
CA ALA A 465 28.03 12.89 0.39
C ALA A 465 28.94 12.05 1.30
N LYS A 466 28.41 11.57 2.43
CA LYS A 466 29.07 10.56 3.26
C LYS A 466 28.30 9.25 3.12
N ALA A 467 28.98 8.20 2.65
CA ALA A 467 28.40 6.86 2.63
C ALA A 467 28.11 6.43 4.09
N ASN A 468 26.84 6.43 4.45
CA ASN A 468 26.34 5.82 5.68
C ASN A 468 26.02 4.36 5.39
N LEU A 469 27.01 3.59 4.93
CA LEU A 469 26.92 2.15 5.17
C LEU A 469 26.87 1.99 6.69
N PRO A 470 25.89 1.29 7.27
CA PRO A 470 25.90 1.00 8.69
C PRO A 470 27.15 0.14 9.00
N THR A 471 28.26 0.80 9.28
CA THR A 471 29.53 0.18 9.70
C THR A 471 29.45 -0.37 11.11
N SER A 472 28.31 -0.17 11.80
CA SER A 472 27.98 -0.95 12.99
C SER A 472 27.49 -2.32 12.53
N THR A 473 28.43 -3.19 12.15
CA THR A 473 28.24 -4.64 12.28
C THR A 473 28.03 -4.91 13.77
N VAL A 474 26.78 -4.76 14.23
CA VAL A 474 26.35 -5.29 15.53
C VAL A 474 26.74 -6.76 15.47
N ALA A 475 27.68 -7.17 16.33
CA ALA A 475 28.11 -8.55 16.38
C ALA A 475 26.84 -9.41 16.54
N PRO A 476 26.61 -10.40 15.66
CA PRO A 476 25.37 -11.18 15.70
C PRO A 476 25.22 -11.76 17.10
N GLU A 477 24.07 -11.51 17.72
CA GLU A 477 23.72 -12.12 19.01
C GLU A 477 23.93 -13.63 18.87
N VAL A 478 24.66 -14.24 19.81
CA VAL A 478 24.92 -15.67 19.76
C VAL A 478 23.61 -16.40 20.05
N VAL A 479 22.91 -16.77 18.98
CA VAL A 479 21.66 -17.52 19.05
C VAL A 479 21.98 -18.98 19.39
N ASP A 480 21.27 -19.53 20.38
CA ASP A 480 21.35 -20.94 20.76
C ASP A 480 21.04 -21.83 19.53
N LYS A 481 21.75 -22.96 19.37
CA LYS A 481 21.65 -23.80 18.16
C LYS A 481 20.24 -24.36 17.94
N ASP A 482 19.49 -24.50 19.02
CA ASP A 482 18.10 -24.97 19.01
C ASP A 482 17.08 -23.82 18.95
N THR A 483 17.53 -22.60 18.59
CA THR A 483 16.67 -21.42 18.45
C THR A 483 16.53 -20.99 16.99
N ILE A 484 15.30 -20.95 16.49
CA ILE A 484 14.93 -20.33 15.22
C ILE A 484 14.46 -18.91 15.53
N GLN A 485 15.32 -17.92 15.29
CA GLN A 485 15.03 -16.51 15.54
C GLN A 485 14.72 -15.76 14.24
N PHE A 486 13.54 -15.16 14.17
CA PHE A 486 13.07 -14.35 13.04
C PHE A 486 13.48 -12.88 13.21
N SER A 487 14.78 -12.61 13.36
CA SER A 487 15.35 -11.25 13.50
C SER A 487 15.83 -10.62 12.19
N GLN A 488 15.55 -11.25 11.05
CA GLN A 488 15.92 -10.82 9.71
C GLN A 488 14.71 -10.96 8.77
N PRO A 489 14.75 -10.48 7.51
CA PRO A 489 13.60 -10.54 6.62
C PRO A 489 13.04 -11.95 6.50
N PHE A 490 11.74 -12.09 6.70
CA PHE A 490 11.09 -13.39 6.73
C PHE A 490 9.72 -13.36 6.05
N PHE A 491 9.25 -14.55 5.68
CA PHE A 491 7.93 -14.78 5.13
C PHE A 491 7.07 -15.51 6.15
N TRP A 492 5.77 -15.23 6.16
CA TRP A 492 4.82 -15.98 6.96
C TRP A 492 3.54 -16.22 6.17
N TYR A 493 2.80 -17.25 6.57
CA TYR A 493 1.46 -17.49 6.04
C TYR A 493 0.57 -18.20 7.06
N LEU A 494 -0.73 -17.91 6.98
CA LEU A 494 -1.74 -18.64 7.71
C LEU A 494 -2.19 -19.84 6.89
N TYR A 495 -2.03 -21.04 7.45
CA TYR A 495 -2.38 -22.30 6.83
C TYR A 495 -3.57 -22.96 7.53
N ASP A 496 -4.52 -23.45 6.75
CA ASP A 496 -5.60 -24.32 7.19
C ASP A 496 -5.47 -25.69 6.50
N LYS A 497 -5.73 -26.77 7.22
CA LYS A 497 -5.57 -28.14 6.68
C LYS A 497 -6.50 -28.46 5.51
N GLU A 498 -7.73 -27.98 5.51
CA GLU A 498 -8.72 -28.26 4.45
C GLU A 498 -8.59 -27.29 3.28
N LEU A 499 -8.24 -26.05 3.59
CA LEU A 499 -8.19 -24.96 2.63
C LEU A 499 -6.79 -24.76 2.06
N GLY A 500 -5.72 -24.90 2.84
CA GLY A 500 -4.36 -24.55 2.47
C GLY A 500 -3.98 -23.16 2.99
N PRO A 501 -3.02 -22.47 2.36
CA PRO A 501 -2.67 -21.11 2.75
C PRO A 501 -3.80 -20.12 2.44
N LEU A 502 -4.04 -19.17 3.35
CA LEU A 502 -5.16 -18.22 3.28
C LEU A 502 -4.71 -16.76 3.27
N TYR A 503 -3.70 -16.45 4.09
CA TYR A 503 -3.04 -15.16 4.15
C TYR A 503 -1.55 -15.37 4.00
N TYR A 504 -0.90 -14.39 3.38
CA TYR A 504 0.55 -14.36 3.21
C TYR A 504 1.06 -13.00 3.67
N GLY A 505 2.29 -12.97 4.18
CA GLY A 505 2.96 -11.70 4.41
C GLY A 505 4.47 -11.83 4.45
N THR A 506 5.12 -10.70 4.23
CA THR A 506 6.56 -10.52 4.36
C THR A 506 6.84 -9.41 5.35
N VAL A 507 7.94 -9.57 6.08
CA VAL A 507 8.53 -8.49 6.87
C VAL A 507 9.91 -8.25 6.30
N HIS A 508 10.09 -7.12 5.62
CA HIS A 508 11.35 -6.69 5.03
C HIS A 508 12.11 -5.82 6.00
N SER A 509 11.54 -4.76 6.54
CA SER A 509 12.12 -3.85 7.53
C SER A 509 11.02 -3.26 8.42
N LEU A 510 11.16 -3.44 9.73
CA LEU A 510 10.24 -2.84 10.70
C LEU A 510 10.56 -1.36 10.93
N ALA A 511 11.82 -0.96 10.75
CA ALA A 511 12.24 0.44 10.74
C ALA A 511 11.56 1.21 9.60
N THR A 512 11.67 0.72 8.37
CA THR A 512 11.04 1.31 7.20
C THR A 512 9.52 1.33 7.35
N TYR A 513 8.90 0.22 7.75
CA TYR A 513 7.46 0.19 7.98
C TYR A 513 7.03 1.24 9.02
N ARG A 514 7.74 1.36 10.14
CA ARG A 514 7.43 2.37 11.16
C ARG A 514 7.64 3.79 10.64
N LYS A 515 8.62 4.04 9.77
CA LYS A 515 8.85 5.34 9.16
C LYS A 515 7.71 5.72 8.20
N GLU A 516 7.27 4.80 7.36
CA GLU A 516 6.26 5.05 6.33
C GLU A 516 4.82 5.03 6.87
N TYR A 517 4.52 4.17 7.84
CA TYR A 517 3.16 3.93 8.35
C TYR A 517 2.99 4.19 9.84
N GLY A 518 4.08 4.41 10.58
CA GLY A 518 4.00 4.89 11.95
C GLY A 518 3.70 6.37 11.95
N LEU A 519 2.48 6.74 11.56
CA LEU A 519 1.95 8.09 11.74
C LEU A 519 1.94 8.36 13.25
N GLU A 520 2.98 9.03 13.75
CA GLU A 520 3.14 9.30 15.18
C GLU A 520 2.24 10.48 15.63
N THR A 521 1.61 11.21 14.69
CA THR A 521 0.84 12.43 14.99
C THR A 521 -0.49 12.51 14.24
N ASP A 522 -1.45 13.22 14.84
CA ASP A 522 -2.75 13.52 14.20
C ASP A 522 -2.61 14.36 12.92
N GLU A 523 -1.47 15.04 12.73
CA GLU A 523 -1.18 15.90 11.59
C GLU A 523 -1.00 15.13 10.29
N ASP A 524 -0.73 13.82 10.34
CA ASP A 524 -0.48 12.99 9.15
C ASP A 524 -1.73 12.23 8.64
N PHE A 525 -2.87 12.32 9.34
CA PHE A 525 -4.09 11.60 8.96
C PHE A 525 -4.61 12.00 7.57
N TRP A 526 -4.46 13.27 7.18
CA TRP A 526 -4.90 13.74 5.87
C TRP A 526 -4.06 13.14 4.74
N LEU A 527 -2.77 12.87 4.96
CA LEU A 527 -1.89 12.25 3.97
C LEU A 527 -2.29 10.79 3.75
N PHE A 528 -2.67 10.09 4.82
CA PHE A 528 -3.21 8.73 4.72
C PHE A 528 -4.55 8.71 3.95
N ASP A 529 -5.44 9.67 4.19
CA ASP A 529 -6.67 9.83 3.41
C ASP A 529 -6.38 10.15 1.93
N ALA A 530 -5.42 11.03 1.65
CA ALA A 530 -4.97 11.33 0.29
C ALA A 530 -4.45 10.07 -0.42
N TYR A 531 -3.63 9.28 0.27
CA TYR A 531 -3.12 8.01 -0.23
C TYR A 531 -4.25 7.02 -0.52
N LYS A 532 -5.22 6.87 0.38
CA LYS A 532 -6.44 6.06 0.14
C LYS A 532 -7.16 6.53 -1.12
N THR A 533 -7.33 7.83 -1.30
CA THR A 533 -7.99 8.42 -2.48
C THR A 533 -7.24 8.09 -3.77
N LEU A 534 -5.91 8.23 -3.78
CA LEU A 534 -5.08 7.88 -4.94
C LEU A 534 -5.22 6.39 -5.29
N LEU A 535 -5.30 5.50 -4.31
CA LEU A 535 -5.47 4.06 -4.57
C LEU A 535 -6.88 3.69 -5.06
N TRP A 536 -7.92 4.38 -4.60
CA TRP A 536 -9.30 4.13 -5.03
C TRP A 536 -9.61 4.66 -6.43
N ASN A 537 -8.85 5.63 -6.89
CA ASN A 537 -9.12 6.34 -8.11
C ASN A 537 -8.27 5.82 -9.26
N CYS A 538 -8.77 6.08 -10.46
CA CYS A 538 -8.04 5.77 -11.66
C CYS A 538 -6.81 6.67 -11.74
N PRO A 539 -5.64 6.11 -12.05
CA PRO A 539 -4.40 6.86 -12.19
C PRO A 539 -4.45 7.83 -13.37
#